data_AF-A0A958MP67-F1
#
_entry.id   AF-A0A958MP67-F1
#
_cell.length_a   1.000
_cell.length_b   1.000
_cell.length_c   1.000
_cell.angle_alpha   90.00
_cell.angle_beta   90.00
_cell.angle_gamma   90.00
#
_symmetry.space_group_name_H-M   'P 1'
#
loop_
_entity.id
_entity.type
_entity.pdbx_description
1 polymer ?
#
loop_
_entity_poly.entity_id
_entity_poly.type
_entity_poly.pdbx_seq_one_letter_code
_entity_poly.pdbx_strand_id
1 'polypeptide(L)'
;KRCIEHGNSKVLIADDIEYYKNIRNYNKPSETPYTFNTKTHYGCPYDCGLCPDHEQHSCLTVVEVTDRCNLTCPTCYAGSSPTYGRHRTLDEVKAMLDTIVTNEKEPDVVQISGGEPTIHPQFWEILDYAKSLPIRHLMLNTNGIKIAKDFAFAERLKTYAPDFEIY
;
A
#
# COMPACT_ATOMS: atom_id res chain seq x y z
N LYS A 1 8.25 -25.82 0.47
CA LYS A 1 8.84 -24.97 1.56
C LYS A 1 10.17 -25.59 1.99
N ARG A 2 11.16 -24.78 2.40
CA ARG A 2 12.47 -25.26 2.87
C ARG A 2 12.71 -24.78 4.30
N CYS A 3 13.10 -25.69 5.19
CA CYS A 3 13.46 -25.40 6.58
C CYS A 3 14.90 -25.86 6.82
N ILE A 4 15.66 -25.12 7.64
CA ILE A 4 17.06 -25.48 7.99
C ILE A 4 17.09 -26.78 8.81
N GLU A 5 16.14 -26.95 9.73
CA GLU A 5 16.07 -28.13 10.60
C GLU A 5 15.42 -29.33 9.91
N HIS A 6 14.34 -29.10 9.17
CA HIS A 6 13.46 -30.16 8.65
C HIS A 6 13.64 -30.46 7.16
N GLY A 7 14.48 -29.71 6.46
CA GLY A 7 14.74 -29.88 5.02
C GLY A 7 13.59 -29.42 4.12
N ASN A 8 13.48 -30.05 2.94
CA ASN A 8 12.47 -29.70 1.95
C ASN A 8 11.15 -30.42 2.23
N SER A 9 10.05 -29.68 2.23
CA SER A 9 8.69 -30.22 2.31
C SER A 9 7.92 -29.96 1.01
N LYS A 10 7.21 -31.00 0.56
CA LYS A 10 6.25 -30.97 -0.54
C LYS A 10 4.86 -31.23 0.02
N VAL A 11 3.87 -30.55 -0.55
CA VAL A 11 2.44 -30.73 -0.22
C VAL A 11 1.68 -31.01 -1.50
N LEU A 12 0.56 -31.73 -1.40
CA LEU A 12 -0.33 -31.93 -2.53
C LEU A 12 -0.98 -30.59 -2.89
N ILE A 13 -0.87 -30.18 -4.16
CA ILE A 13 -1.46 -28.93 -4.67
C ILE A 13 -2.83 -29.19 -5.31
N ALA A 14 -3.02 -30.34 -5.94
CA ALA A 14 -4.27 -30.79 -6.53
C ALA A 14 -4.29 -32.33 -6.57
N ASP A 15 -5.45 -32.93 -6.34
CA ASP A 15 -5.73 -34.37 -6.43
C ASP A 15 -6.25 -34.79 -7.82
N ASP A 16 -6.77 -33.85 -8.61
CA ASP A 16 -7.23 -34.05 -9.98
C ASP A 16 -6.25 -33.50 -11.04
N ILE A 17 -5.90 -34.36 -12.01
CA ILE A 17 -4.92 -34.03 -13.06
C ILE A 17 -5.48 -33.10 -14.14
N GLU A 18 -6.77 -33.19 -14.47
CA GLU A 18 -7.40 -32.34 -15.48
C GLU A 18 -7.52 -30.91 -14.95
N TYR A 19 -7.96 -30.76 -13.71
CA TYR A 19 -7.97 -29.50 -12.97
C TYR A 19 -6.57 -28.89 -12.88
N TYR A 20 -5.55 -29.66 -12.45
CA TYR A 20 -4.17 -29.16 -12.34
C TYR A 20 -3.58 -28.70 -13.69
N LYS A 21 -4.00 -29.30 -14.80
CA LYS A 21 -3.62 -28.82 -16.14
C LYS A 21 -4.40 -27.56 -16.51
N ASN A 22 -5.69 -27.52 -16.21
CA ASN A 22 -6.57 -26.42 -16.57
C ASN A 22 -6.23 -25.11 -15.85
N ILE A 23 -5.78 -25.16 -14.59
CA ILE A 23 -5.36 -23.95 -13.84
C ILE A 23 -4.27 -23.15 -14.57
N ARG A 24 -3.42 -23.81 -15.37
CA ARG A 24 -2.35 -23.16 -16.14
C ARG A 24 -2.88 -22.21 -17.21
N ASN A 25 -4.11 -22.43 -17.67
CA ASN A 25 -4.75 -21.59 -18.69
C ASN A 25 -5.18 -20.23 -18.11
N TYR A 26 -5.30 -20.11 -16.79
CA TYR A 26 -5.77 -18.91 -16.10
C TYR A 26 -4.71 -18.30 -15.17
N ASN A 27 -3.55 -18.93 -15.04
CA ASN A 27 -2.54 -18.48 -14.11
C ASN A 27 -1.80 -17.27 -14.69
N LYS A 28 -1.94 -16.11 -14.04
CA LYS A 28 -1.13 -14.92 -14.35
C LYS A 28 0.34 -15.25 -14.04
N PRO A 29 1.31 -14.86 -14.90
CA PRO A 29 2.72 -14.93 -14.53
C PRO A 29 2.97 -14.22 -13.20
N SER A 30 3.86 -14.74 -12.36
CA SER A 30 4.31 -14.03 -11.17
C SER A 30 4.96 -12.71 -11.61
N GLU A 31 4.48 -11.61 -11.08
CA GLU A 31 5.10 -10.30 -11.26
C GLU A 31 5.86 -10.03 -9.98
N THR A 32 7.19 -10.06 -10.00
CA THR A 32 8.00 -9.72 -8.83
C THR A 32 8.36 -8.25 -8.86
N PRO A 33 8.53 -7.58 -7.71
CA PRO A 33 9.07 -6.23 -7.70
C PRO A 33 10.47 -6.21 -8.34
N TYR A 34 10.81 -5.09 -8.96
CA TYR A 34 12.12 -4.86 -9.57
C TYR A 34 13.24 -4.65 -8.53
N THR A 35 12.89 -4.23 -7.32
CA THR A 35 13.85 -4.01 -6.23
C THR A 35 13.24 -4.46 -4.91
N PHE A 36 14.03 -5.20 -4.13
CA PHE A 36 13.69 -5.65 -2.80
C PHE A 36 14.36 -4.75 -1.75
N ASN A 37 13.69 -4.48 -0.64
CA ASN A 37 14.19 -3.56 0.40
C ASN A 37 14.96 -4.29 1.51
N THR A 38 14.73 -5.58 1.68
CA THR A 38 15.34 -6.38 2.76
C THR A 38 15.87 -7.71 2.24
N LYS A 39 16.68 -8.40 3.05
CA LYS A 39 17.20 -9.75 2.76
C LYS A 39 16.40 -10.78 3.53
N THR A 40 16.29 -11.99 2.99
CA THR A 40 15.80 -13.15 3.74
C THR A 40 16.92 -13.67 4.64
N HIS A 41 16.71 -13.66 5.96
CA HIS A 41 17.63 -14.19 6.97
C HIS A 41 16.98 -15.32 7.79
N TYR A 42 15.85 -15.06 8.46
CA TYR A 42 15.12 -16.04 9.28
C TYR A 42 13.88 -16.62 8.58
N GLY A 43 13.46 -16.03 7.46
CA GLY A 43 12.25 -16.37 6.71
C GLY A 43 10.99 -15.69 7.26
N CYS A 44 9.93 -15.67 6.45
CA CYS A 44 8.61 -15.17 6.87
C CYS A 44 8.02 -16.04 8.00
N PRO A 45 7.46 -15.48 9.09
CA PRO A 45 7.13 -14.05 9.31
C PRO A 45 8.18 -13.25 10.10
N TYR A 46 9.39 -13.77 10.29
CA TYR A 46 10.40 -13.18 11.18
C TYR A 46 11.27 -12.13 10.49
N ASP A 47 11.37 -12.16 9.16
CA ASP A 47 11.93 -11.06 8.38
C ASP A 47 10.80 -10.15 7.88
N CYS A 48 10.85 -8.87 8.23
CA CYS A 48 9.86 -7.88 7.79
C CYS A 48 10.34 -7.10 6.54
N GLY A 49 9.40 -6.61 5.74
CA GLY A 49 9.63 -5.83 4.52
C GLY A 49 9.60 -6.65 3.24
N LEU A 50 9.70 -5.96 2.09
CA LEU A 50 9.69 -6.56 0.76
C LEU A 50 11.02 -7.28 0.48
N CYS A 51 11.12 -8.54 0.92
CA CYS A 51 12.28 -9.41 0.75
C CYS A 51 12.14 -10.36 -0.47
N PRO A 52 13.22 -11.04 -0.91
CA PRO A 52 13.18 -11.96 -2.05
C PRO A 52 12.21 -13.15 -1.92
N ASP A 53 11.73 -13.48 -0.71
CA ASP A 53 10.70 -14.49 -0.50
C ASP A 53 9.29 -13.97 -0.89
N HIS A 54 9.13 -12.67 -1.15
CA HIS A 54 7.93 -12.10 -1.75
C HIS A 54 7.97 -12.32 -3.26
N GLU A 55 7.27 -13.37 -3.70
CA GLU A 55 7.19 -13.75 -5.12
C GLU A 55 6.08 -12.99 -5.89
N GLN A 56 5.56 -11.91 -5.32
CA GLN A 56 4.53 -11.06 -5.92
C GLN A 56 4.82 -9.58 -5.66
N HIS A 57 4.51 -8.75 -6.64
CA HIS A 57 4.59 -7.30 -6.61
C HIS A 57 3.49 -6.71 -5.71
N SER A 58 3.61 -5.43 -5.39
CA SER A 58 2.66 -4.76 -4.49
C SER A 58 1.43 -4.28 -5.27
N CYS A 59 0.38 -5.10 -5.36
CA CYS A 59 -0.87 -4.74 -6.07
C CYS A 59 -1.54 -3.45 -5.55
N LEU A 60 -1.48 -3.24 -4.23
CA LEU A 60 -1.96 -2.04 -3.54
C LEU A 60 -0.95 -1.71 -2.44
N THR A 61 -0.34 -0.54 -2.52
CA THR A 61 0.53 -0.06 -1.44
C THR A 61 -0.15 1.04 -0.66
N VAL A 62 -0.25 0.88 0.66
CA VAL A 62 -0.86 1.85 1.56
C VAL A 62 0.24 2.70 2.21
N VAL A 63 0.18 4.02 2.01
CA VAL A 63 1.12 4.98 2.59
C VAL A 63 0.41 5.74 3.71
N GLU A 64 0.75 5.41 4.95
CA GLU A 64 0.23 6.12 6.11
C GLU A 64 0.97 7.45 6.31
N VAL A 65 0.32 8.57 5.98
CA VAL A 65 0.92 9.91 6.07
C VAL A 65 0.76 10.54 7.46
N THR A 66 -0.08 9.96 8.32
CA THR A 66 -0.24 10.40 9.70
C THR A 66 -0.83 9.31 10.59
N ASP A 67 -0.46 9.30 11.87
CA ASP A 67 -1.13 8.47 12.89
C ASP A 67 -2.38 9.16 13.47
N ARG A 68 -2.55 10.46 13.22
CA ARG A 68 -3.61 11.29 13.81
C ARG A 68 -4.90 11.15 13.03
N CYS A 69 -6.02 11.14 13.74
CA CYS A 69 -7.36 11.19 13.17
C CYS A 69 -8.19 12.23 13.91
N ASN A 70 -9.16 12.86 13.26
CA ASN A 70 -10.16 13.72 13.92
C ASN A 70 -11.28 12.92 14.61
N LEU A 71 -11.21 11.58 14.62
CA LEU A 71 -12.10 10.64 15.30
C LEU A 71 -11.29 9.71 16.22
N THR A 72 -11.97 9.06 17.15
CA THR A 72 -11.40 8.02 18.04
C THR A 72 -12.29 6.78 17.98
N CYS A 73 -12.27 6.07 16.85
CA CYS A 73 -13.17 4.93 16.63
C CYS A 73 -12.81 3.76 17.57
N PRO A 74 -13.79 3.12 18.24
CA PRO A 74 -13.52 2.03 19.18
C PRO A 74 -12.96 0.76 18.50
N THR A 75 -13.08 0.66 17.18
CA THR A 75 -12.63 -0.47 16.36
C THR A 75 -11.39 -0.15 15.51
N CYS A 76 -10.75 1.01 15.72
CA CYS A 76 -9.60 1.42 14.92
C CYS A 76 -8.39 0.51 15.20
N TYR A 77 -7.98 -0.30 14.21
CA TYR A 77 -6.82 -1.19 14.35
C TYR A 77 -5.52 -0.40 14.59
N ALA A 78 -5.41 0.81 14.04
CA ALA A 78 -4.25 1.69 14.17
C ALA A 78 -4.24 2.51 15.47
N GLY A 79 -5.33 2.49 16.25
CA GLY A 79 -5.46 3.30 17.47
C GLY A 79 -5.40 4.81 17.23
N SER A 80 -5.63 5.26 16.00
CA SER A 80 -5.57 6.67 15.62
C SER A 80 -6.58 7.51 16.39
N SER A 81 -6.14 8.69 16.80
CA SER A 81 -6.97 9.65 17.53
C SER A 81 -6.43 11.07 17.37
N PRO A 82 -7.14 12.11 17.85
CA PRO A 82 -6.65 13.48 17.76
C PRO A 82 -5.36 13.72 18.55
N THR A 83 -5.09 12.89 19.56
CA THR A 83 -3.98 13.06 20.51
C THR A 83 -2.87 12.02 20.35
N TYR A 84 -3.06 11.02 19.49
CA TYR A 84 -2.10 9.94 19.28
C TYR A 84 -1.18 10.19 18.08
N GLY A 85 0.11 9.94 18.27
CA GLY A 85 1.12 9.93 17.21
C GLY A 85 1.33 11.29 16.51
N ARG A 86 1.79 11.25 15.26
CA ARG A 86 2.27 12.42 14.53
C ARG A 86 1.85 12.45 13.06
N HIS A 87 2.05 13.61 12.43
CA HIS A 87 2.11 13.73 10.99
C HIS A 87 3.51 13.32 10.52
N ARG A 88 3.62 12.60 9.40
CA ARG A 88 4.92 12.40 8.74
C ARG A 88 5.34 13.73 8.11
N THR A 89 6.64 14.00 8.02
CA THR A 89 7.09 15.17 7.26
C THR A 89 6.86 14.92 5.77
N LEU A 90 6.73 15.99 4.98
CA LEU A 90 6.64 15.85 3.53
C LEU A 90 7.82 15.04 2.95
N ASP A 91 9.03 15.23 3.47
CA ASP A 91 10.21 14.50 3.01
C ASP A 91 10.15 13.01 3.34
N GLU A 92 9.63 12.63 4.50
CA GLU A 92 9.37 11.23 4.84
C GLU A 92 8.35 10.61 3.86
N VAL A 93 7.28 11.33 3.54
CA VAL A 93 6.25 10.86 2.60
C VAL A 93 6.80 10.72 1.19
N LYS A 94 7.61 11.68 0.73
CA LYS A 94 8.29 11.60 -0.57
C LYS A 94 9.21 10.39 -0.64
N ALA A 95 10.04 10.18 0.38
CA ALA A 95 10.93 9.02 0.44
C ALA A 95 10.18 7.69 0.43
N MET A 96 9.03 7.60 1.11
CA MET A 96 8.16 6.42 1.04
C MET A 96 7.64 6.18 -0.38
N LEU A 97 7.12 7.21 -1.04
CA LEU A 97 6.59 7.11 -2.41
C LEU A 97 7.69 6.78 -3.44
N ASP A 98 8.87 7.37 -3.31
CA ASP A 98 10.03 7.10 -4.17
C ASP A 98 10.53 5.67 -4.02
N THR A 99 10.46 5.12 -2.81
CA THR A 99 10.79 3.72 -2.55
C THR A 99 9.81 2.79 -3.30
N ILE A 100 8.52 3.11 -3.29
CA ILE A 100 7.50 2.34 -4.01
C ILE A 100 7.76 2.39 -5.52
N VAL A 101 8.03 3.57 -6.08
CA VAL A 101 8.40 3.71 -7.50
C VAL A 101 9.71 2.98 -7.82
N THR A 102 10.67 2.95 -6.91
CA THR A 102 11.92 2.20 -7.12
C THR A 102 11.66 0.71 -7.22
N ASN A 103 10.80 0.19 -6.35
CA ASN A 103 10.42 -1.22 -6.27
C ASN A 103 9.59 -1.67 -7.48
N GLU A 104 8.62 -0.86 -7.91
CA GLU A 104 7.61 -1.28 -8.88
C GLU A 104 7.81 -0.68 -10.28
N LYS A 105 8.64 0.38 -10.40
CA LYS A 105 8.79 1.28 -11.57
C LYS A 105 7.52 2.04 -11.94
N GLU A 106 6.41 1.33 -12.09
CA GLU A 106 5.09 1.86 -12.41
C GLU A 106 4.08 1.22 -11.44
N PRO A 107 3.95 1.72 -10.19
CA PRO A 107 3.04 1.14 -9.21
C PRO A 107 1.59 1.16 -9.70
N ASP A 108 0.90 0.02 -9.57
CA ASP A 108 -0.50 -0.11 -10.01
C ASP A 108 -1.43 0.78 -9.19
N VAL A 109 -1.42 0.62 -7.87
CA VAL A 109 -2.27 1.39 -6.97
C VAL A 109 -1.51 1.81 -5.72
N VAL A 110 -1.53 3.11 -5.43
CA VAL A 110 -1.05 3.65 -4.15
C VAL A 110 -2.20 4.33 -3.43
N GLN A 111 -2.43 3.94 -2.18
CA GLN A 111 -3.45 4.54 -1.33
C GLN A 111 -2.82 5.42 -0.26
N ILE A 112 -3.15 6.71 -0.29
CA ILE A 112 -2.81 7.66 0.76
C ILE A 112 -3.79 7.46 1.93
N SER A 113 -3.24 7.10 3.09
CA SER A 113 -3.98 6.68 4.28
C SER A 113 -3.34 7.23 5.56
N GLY A 114 -3.67 6.66 6.71
CA GLY A 114 -3.17 6.99 8.04
C GLY A 114 -4.27 6.82 9.08
N GLY A 115 -4.35 7.75 10.03
CA GLY A 115 -5.57 8.00 10.78
C GLY A 115 -6.63 8.70 9.92
N GLU A 116 -6.44 10.00 9.65
CA GLU A 116 -7.20 10.73 8.64
C GLU A 116 -6.23 11.58 7.79
N PRO A 117 -5.99 11.25 6.51
CA PRO A 117 -5.01 11.98 5.70
C PRO A 117 -5.42 13.44 5.44
N THR A 118 -6.71 13.77 5.34
CA THR A 118 -7.18 15.13 4.99
C THR A 118 -6.94 16.18 6.09
N ILE A 119 -6.54 15.75 7.30
CA ILE A 119 -6.11 16.66 8.39
C ILE A 119 -4.59 16.93 8.38
N HIS A 120 -3.83 16.28 7.50
CA HIS A 120 -2.40 16.53 7.38
C HIS A 120 -2.15 17.98 6.93
N PRO A 121 -1.25 18.74 7.59
CA PRO A 121 -1.03 20.15 7.26
C PRO A 121 -0.51 20.37 5.83
N GLN A 122 0.22 19.39 5.30
CA GLN A 122 0.79 19.38 3.94
C GLN A 122 0.06 18.40 3.00
N PHE A 123 -1.24 18.19 3.23
CA PHE A 123 -2.05 17.20 2.50
C PHE A 123 -1.97 17.39 0.98
N TRP A 124 -2.04 18.64 0.52
CA TRP A 124 -2.05 18.94 -0.91
C TRP A 124 -0.70 18.70 -1.56
N GLU A 125 0.38 19.09 -0.89
CA GLU A 125 1.75 18.88 -1.37
C GLU A 125 2.08 17.39 -1.48
N ILE A 126 1.50 16.55 -0.63
CA ILE A 126 1.59 15.09 -0.73
C ILE A 126 0.86 14.58 -1.97
N LEU A 127 -0.39 14.98 -2.21
CA LEU A 127 -1.15 14.54 -3.38
C LEU A 127 -0.53 15.05 -4.69
N ASP A 128 -0.07 16.29 -4.72
CA ASP A 128 0.63 16.88 -5.86
C ASP A 128 1.90 16.09 -6.18
N TYR A 129 2.66 15.71 -5.15
CA TYR A 129 3.84 14.88 -5.34
C TYR A 129 3.48 13.48 -5.85
N ALA A 130 2.52 12.80 -5.22
CA ALA A 130 2.09 11.47 -5.61
C ALA A 130 1.61 11.42 -7.07
N LYS A 131 0.89 12.44 -7.55
CA LYS A 131 0.48 12.54 -8.97
C LYS A 131 1.61 12.83 -9.95
N SER A 132 2.73 13.37 -9.48
CA SER A 132 3.90 13.61 -10.35
C SER A 132 4.73 12.35 -10.61
N LEU A 133 4.47 11.28 -9.85
CA LEU A 133 5.11 9.97 -9.98
C LEU A 133 4.37 9.07 -10.98
N PRO A 134 5.03 8.03 -11.53
CA PRO A 134 4.43 7.08 -12.48
C PRO A 134 3.48 6.07 -11.78
N ILE A 135 2.60 6.55 -10.91
CA ILE A 135 1.57 5.73 -10.23
C ILE A 135 0.34 5.68 -11.13
N ARG A 136 -0.11 4.46 -11.48
CA ARG A 136 -1.23 4.28 -12.42
C ARG A 136 -2.56 4.71 -11.83
N HIS A 137 -2.80 4.43 -10.55
CA HIS A 137 -4.02 4.82 -9.86
C HIS A 137 -3.72 5.29 -8.43
N LEU A 138 -4.18 6.49 -8.08
CA LEU A 138 -4.00 7.06 -6.75
C LEU A 138 -5.31 6.99 -5.96
N MET A 139 -5.28 6.40 -4.77
CA MET A 139 -6.44 6.34 -3.89
C MET A 139 -6.26 7.22 -2.66
N LEU A 140 -7.34 7.78 -2.14
CA LEU A 140 -7.40 8.48 -0.86
C LEU A 140 -8.36 7.74 0.08
N ASN A 141 -7.85 7.17 1.16
CA ASN A 141 -8.66 6.55 2.21
C ASN A 141 -9.05 7.59 3.26
N THR A 142 -10.33 7.92 3.39
CA THR A 142 -10.80 9.02 4.26
C THR A 142 -12.13 8.71 4.95
N ASN A 143 -12.33 9.26 6.14
CA ASN A 143 -13.64 9.26 6.81
C ASN A 143 -14.67 10.20 6.15
N GLY A 144 -14.27 10.98 5.14
CA GLY A 144 -15.15 11.80 4.31
C GLY A 144 -15.69 13.07 4.99
N ILE A 145 -15.42 13.30 6.28
CA ILE A 145 -15.98 14.44 7.02
C ILE A 145 -15.56 15.77 6.40
N LYS A 146 -14.30 15.90 6.00
CA LYS A 146 -13.79 17.14 5.39
C LYS A 146 -14.43 17.40 4.02
N ILE A 147 -14.57 16.36 3.21
CA ILE A 147 -15.21 16.41 1.89
C ILE A 147 -16.68 16.82 2.02
N ALA A 148 -17.41 16.23 2.98
CA ALA A 148 -18.82 16.53 3.19
C ALA A 148 -19.08 17.95 3.71
N LYS A 149 -18.12 18.58 4.40
CA LYS A 149 -18.28 19.90 5.03
C LYS A 149 -17.68 21.06 4.24
N ASP A 150 -16.74 20.78 3.34
CA ASP A 150 -16.00 21.79 2.58
C ASP A 150 -16.11 21.51 1.07
N PHE A 151 -17.01 22.26 0.42
CA PHE A 151 -17.24 22.12 -1.01
C PHE A 151 -16.02 22.51 -1.84
N ALA A 152 -15.25 23.52 -1.42
CA ALA A 152 -14.04 23.93 -2.14
C ALA A 152 -12.96 22.86 -2.05
N PHE A 153 -12.86 22.16 -0.90
CA PHE A 153 -11.99 21.00 -0.75
C PHE A 153 -12.38 19.86 -1.71
N ALA A 154 -13.68 19.56 -1.82
CA ALA A 154 -14.19 18.55 -2.74
C ALA A 154 -13.93 18.92 -4.23
N GLU A 155 -14.16 20.17 -4.62
CA GLU A 155 -13.85 20.66 -5.96
C GLU A 155 -12.35 20.57 -6.28
N ARG A 156 -11.47 20.86 -5.30
CA ARG A 156 -10.03 20.67 -5.50
C ARG A 156 -9.65 19.20 -5.62
N LEU A 157 -10.24 18.29 -4.85
CA LEU A 157 -9.98 16.85 -5.01
C LEU A 157 -10.37 16.33 -6.40
N LYS A 158 -11.45 16.86 -6.97
CA LYS A 158 -11.90 16.48 -8.31
C LYS A 158 -10.86 16.76 -9.40
N THR A 159 -9.95 17.72 -9.21
CA THR A 159 -8.91 18.04 -10.21
C THR A 159 -7.86 16.94 -10.36
N TYR A 160 -7.86 15.92 -9.52
CA TYR A 160 -6.94 14.78 -9.57
C TYR A 160 -7.46 13.61 -10.45
N ALA A 161 -8.71 13.65 -10.92
CA ALA A 161 -9.28 12.67 -11.86
C ALA A 161 -8.59 12.74 -13.25
N PRO A 162 -8.59 11.68 -14.08
CA PRO A 162 -9.39 10.44 -14.00
C PRO A 162 -8.79 9.32 -13.12
N ASP A 163 -7.47 9.27 -12.93
CA ASP A 163 -6.79 8.17 -12.21
C ASP A 163 -6.66 8.43 -10.70
N PHE A 164 -7.77 8.86 -10.11
CA PHE A 164 -7.87 9.18 -8.70
C PHE A 164 -9.21 8.73 -8.13
N GLU A 165 -9.16 8.03 -7.00
CA GLU A 165 -10.33 7.46 -6.35
C GLU A 165 -10.36 7.81 -4.86
N ILE A 166 -11.56 8.05 -4.34
CA ILE A 166 -11.80 8.29 -2.92
C ILE A 166 -12.44 7.02 -2.36
N TYR A 167 -11.84 6.49 -1.30
CA TYR A 167 -12.28 5.30 -0.58
C TYR A 167 -12.63 5.64 0.88
#